data_AF-A0A929ASX5-F1
#
_entry.id   AF-A0A929ASX5-F1
#
_cell.length_a   1.000
_cell.length_b   1.000
_cell.length_c   1.000
_cell.angle_alpha   90.00
_cell.angle_beta   90.00
_cell.angle_gamma   90.00
#
_symmetry.space_group_name_H-M   'P 1'
#
loop_
_entity.id
_entity.type
_entity.pdbx_description
1 polymer ?
#
loop_
_entity_poly.entity_id
_entity_poly.type
_entity_poly.pdbx_seq_one_letter_code
_entity_poly.pdbx_strand_id
1 'polypeptide(L)'
;MPPTRQIQSFYTDGACSGNPGPGGWGTVVYFTDGSVYEMGGGETQTTNNRMEMQAAIQALKLFRASRQTEPATLYTDSEYVKNGITKWIKGWKKKGWKTQAGKAVLNQDLWQILDDLNSQQVDWQFVRGHSGNEGNERCDRIARAFASGKSPALEQSSALDMPVAGVSDLNAASELAYKTVPLSPATSNTAMMETPDSSAASTTDDLPREVRVAQLHNLIETLHIADEIAEEGYLISSSELADLMDVNASAVTSRGDHWSWRNWIVSRVRREGNQILWQLERIDQVGAADDE
;
A
#
# COMPACT_ATOMS: atom_id res chain seq x y z
N MET A 1 31.99 19.11 18.84
CA MET A 1 31.51 18.67 17.51
C MET A 1 30.17 19.35 17.28
N PRO A 2 29.86 19.87 16.08
CA PRO A 2 28.49 20.28 15.80
C PRO A 2 27.56 19.07 16.04
N PRO A 3 26.34 19.28 16.57
CA PRO A 3 25.40 18.18 16.71
C PRO A 3 25.20 17.58 15.31
N THR A 4 25.54 16.31 15.16
CA THR A 4 25.26 15.56 13.95
C THR A 4 23.75 15.53 13.77
N ARG A 5 23.26 15.99 12.62
CA ARG A 5 21.84 15.91 12.24
C ARG A 5 21.37 14.46 12.36
N GLN A 6 20.43 14.21 13.26
CA GLN A 6 19.89 12.87 13.54
C GLN A 6 18.46 12.79 13.05
N ILE A 7 18.08 11.63 12.51
CA ILE A 7 16.71 11.34 12.15
C ILE A 7 15.92 11.10 13.44
N GLN A 8 14.92 11.94 13.67
CA GLN A 8 14.02 11.84 14.80
C GLN A 8 12.85 10.90 14.47
N SER A 9 12.21 11.10 13.32
CA SER A 9 11.07 10.30 12.91
C SER A 9 10.89 10.22 11.40
N PHE A 10 10.20 9.17 10.97
CA PHE A 10 9.75 8.92 9.62
C PHE A 10 8.22 8.83 9.59
N TYR A 11 7.61 9.32 8.54
CA TYR A 11 6.24 9.04 8.16
C TYR A 11 6.24 8.37 6.80
N THR A 12 5.36 7.40 6.61
CA THR A 12 5.29 6.58 5.39
C THR A 12 3.84 6.30 5.04
N ASP A 13 3.52 6.40 3.75
CA ASP A 13 2.19 6.14 3.22
C ASP A 13 2.29 5.66 1.76
N GLY A 14 1.32 4.85 1.34
CA GLY A 14 1.15 4.35 -0.01
C GLY A 14 -0.29 4.54 -0.48
N ALA A 15 -0.44 4.93 -1.75
CA ALA A 15 -1.75 5.11 -2.38
C ALA A 15 -1.79 4.39 -3.72
N CYS A 16 -2.94 3.81 -4.06
CA CYS A 16 -3.16 3.17 -5.35
C CYS A 16 -4.52 3.59 -5.94
N SER A 17 -4.54 3.99 -7.21
CA SER A 17 -5.76 4.32 -7.94
C SER A 17 -6.27 3.08 -8.68
N GLY A 18 -7.15 2.33 -8.01
CA GLY A 18 -7.49 0.96 -8.39
C GLY A 18 -6.44 -0.03 -7.87
N ASN A 19 -6.85 -1.21 -7.42
CA ASN A 19 -5.98 -2.13 -6.69
C ASN A 19 -6.11 -3.56 -7.26
N PRO A 20 -5.27 -3.96 -8.23
CA PRO A 20 -4.05 -3.28 -8.68
C PRO A 20 -4.30 -2.13 -9.67
N GLY A 21 -3.38 -1.18 -9.74
CA GLY A 21 -3.44 -0.02 -10.62
C GLY A 21 -2.22 0.90 -10.46
N PRO A 22 -2.27 2.12 -11.03
CA PRO A 22 -1.26 3.15 -10.79
C PRO A 22 -1.18 3.49 -9.31
N GLY A 23 0.01 3.34 -8.74
CA GLY A 23 0.26 3.60 -7.33
C GLY A 23 1.45 4.54 -7.12
N GLY A 24 1.46 5.15 -5.95
CA GLY A 24 2.53 6.02 -5.50
C GLY A 24 2.77 5.84 -4.02
N TRP A 25 3.97 6.21 -3.58
CA TRP A 25 4.41 6.11 -2.20
C TRP A 25 5.07 7.43 -1.78
N GLY A 26 4.97 7.75 -0.50
CA GLY A 26 5.53 8.95 0.10
C GLY A 26 6.27 8.65 1.40
N THR A 27 7.37 9.35 1.64
CA THR A 27 8.12 9.29 2.89
C THR A 27 8.56 10.69 3.30
N VAL A 28 8.26 11.06 4.54
CA VAL A 28 8.66 12.34 5.14
C VAL A 28 9.54 12.05 6.34
N VAL A 29 10.67 12.73 6.42
CA VAL A 29 11.70 12.50 7.44
C VAL A 29 11.93 13.79 8.20
N TYR A 30 11.76 13.73 9.52
CA TYR A 30 12.03 14.84 10.43
C TYR A 30 13.35 14.60 11.16
N PHE A 31 14.18 15.64 11.20
CA PHE A 31 15.46 15.60 11.89
C PHE A 31 15.42 16.42 13.18
N THR A 32 16.36 16.12 14.09
CA THR A 32 16.46 16.77 15.41
C THR A 32 16.77 18.27 15.36
N ASP A 33 17.29 18.77 14.23
CA ASP A 33 17.54 20.20 13.99
C ASP A 33 16.32 20.94 13.40
N GLY A 34 15.18 20.24 13.26
CA GLY A 34 13.92 20.78 12.74
C GLY A 34 13.81 20.77 11.21
N SER A 35 14.84 20.30 10.51
CA SER A 35 14.81 20.19 9.05
C SER A 35 13.97 18.98 8.59
N VAL A 36 13.45 19.06 7.36
CA VAL A 36 12.61 18.03 6.73
C VAL A 36 13.24 17.52 5.44
N TYR A 37 13.08 16.23 5.18
CA TYR A 37 13.45 15.61 3.91
C TYR A 37 12.33 14.71 3.40
N GLU A 38 11.98 14.87 2.13
CA GLU A 38 10.85 14.17 1.51
C GLU A 38 11.30 13.35 0.31
N MET A 39 10.69 12.17 0.19
CA MET A 39 10.89 11.24 -0.90
C MET A 39 9.55 10.71 -1.38
N GLY A 40 9.47 10.35 -2.65
CA GLY A 40 8.33 9.66 -3.20
C GLY A 40 8.63 9.08 -4.57
N GLY A 41 7.75 8.23 -5.03
CA GLY A 41 7.81 7.62 -6.36
C GLY A 41 6.50 6.91 -6.67
N GLY A 42 6.39 6.36 -7.88
CA GLY A 42 5.20 5.62 -8.28
C GLY A 42 5.50 4.52 -9.29
N GLU A 43 4.54 3.61 -9.39
CA GLU A 43 4.54 2.48 -10.31
C GLU A 43 3.21 2.45 -11.05
N THR A 44 3.22 2.27 -12.37
CA THR A 44 2.00 2.28 -13.18
C THR A 44 1.09 1.08 -12.93
N GLN A 45 1.63 -0.01 -12.41
CA GLN A 45 0.89 -1.22 -12.07
C GLN A 45 1.41 -1.86 -10.79
N THR A 46 0.73 -1.60 -9.70
CA THR A 46 1.12 -2.05 -8.36
C THR A 46 -0.13 -2.22 -7.48
N THR A 47 0.05 -2.44 -6.17
CA THR A 47 -1.06 -2.50 -5.20
C THR A 47 -0.82 -1.52 -4.06
N ASN A 48 -1.87 -1.21 -3.31
CA ASN A 48 -1.74 -0.33 -2.14
C ASN A 48 -0.70 -0.85 -1.14
N ASN A 49 -0.79 -2.14 -0.77
CA ASN A 49 0.15 -2.77 0.15
C ASN A 49 1.61 -2.69 -0.34
N ARG A 50 1.85 -2.85 -1.65
CA ARG A 50 3.21 -2.72 -2.20
C ARG A 50 3.73 -1.29 -2.09
N MET A 51 2.89 -0.28 -2.30
CA MET A 51 3.27 1.13 -2.14
C MET A 51 3.55 1.49 -0.69
N GLU A 52 2.73 1.04 0.25
CA GLU A 52 2.98 1.22 1.68
C GLU A 52 4.31 0.58 2.11
N MET A 53 4.57 -0.66 1.65
CA MET A 53 5.84 -1.34 1.90
C MET A 53 7.03 -0.61 1.27
N GLN A 54 6.85 -0.08 0.05
CA GLN A 54 7.91 0.65 -0.66
C GLN A 54 8.27 1.96 0.06
N ALA A 55 7.29 2.71 0.58
CA ALA A 55 7.55 3.87 1.44
C ALA A 55 8.42 3.48 2.65
N ALA A 56 8.01 2.43 3.37
CA ALA A 56 8.75 1.94 4.53
C ALA A 56 10.18 1.48 4.18
N ILE A 57 10.37 0.80 3.05
CA ILE A 57 11.70 0.40 2.57
C ILE A 57 12.61 1.61 2.37
N GLN A 58 12.09 2.69 1.77
CA GLN A 58 12.90 3.88 1.48
C GLN A 58 13.26 4.64 2.76
N ALA A 59 12.34 4.72 3.73
CA ALA A 59 12.65 5.24 5.06
C ALA A 59 13.79 4.46 5.73
N LEU A 60 13.71 3.13 5.76
CA LEU A 60 14.74 2.29 6.39
C LEU A 60 16.08 2.30 5.65
N LYS A 61 16.08 2.41 4.32
CA LYS A 61 17.32 2.60 3.54
C LYS A 61 18.03 3.88 3.96
N LEU A 62 17.29 4.98 4.12
CA LEU A 62 17.85 6.24 4.61
C LEU A 62 18.38 6.11 6.04
N PHE A 63 17.61 5.46 6.92
CA PHE A 63 18.05 5.20 8.31
C PHE A 63 19.35 4.40 8.36
N ARG A 64 19.45 3.32 7.58
CA ARG A 64 20.68 2.52 7.49
C ARG A 64 21.85 3.33 6.93
N ALA A 65 21.62 4.09 5.87
CA ALA A 65 22.64 4.93 5.25
C ALA A 65 23.17 6.01 6.21
N SER A 66 22.34 6.47 7.14
CA SER A 66 22.76 7.49 8.10
C SER A 66 23.76 6.99 9.14
N ARG A 67 23.86 5.66 9.32
CA ARG A 67 24.63 4.99 10.36
C ARG A 67 24.32 5.48 11.77
N GLN A 68 23.15 6.09 11.96
CA GLN A 68 22.69 6.54 13.26
C GLN A 68 22.50 5.34 14.18
N THR A 69 23.00 5.46 15.41
CA THR A 69 22.80 4.45 16.46
C THR A 69 21.64 4.77 17.38
N GLU A 70 21.22 6.03 17.42
CA GLU A 70 20.10 6.49 18.24
C GLU A 70 18.75 6.03 17.67
N PRO A 71 17.78 5.70 18.53
CA PRO A 71 16.46 5.29 18.06
C PRO A 71 15.75 6.35 17.23
N ALA A 72 14.94 5.91 16.27
CA ALA A 72 14.03 6.75 15.50
C ALA A 72 12.66 6.09 15.41
N THR A 73 11.59 6.89 15.37
CA THR A 73 10.22 6.36 15.25
C THR A 73 9.76 6.36 13.79
N LEU A 74 9.27 5.24 13.29
CA LEU A 74 8.64 5.13 11.98
C LEU A 74 7.13 5.02 12.17
N TYR A 75 6.41 6.03 11.69
CA TYR A 75 4.97 6.09 11.66
C TYR A 75 4.43 5.63 10.29
N THR A 76 3.44 4.76 10.32
CA THR A 76 2.70 4.28 9.15
C THR A 76 1.22 4.15 9.51
N ASP A 77 0.34 4.42 8.56
CA ASP A 77 -1.09 4.10 8.65
C ASP A 77 -1.44 2.72 8.08
N SER A 78 -0.43 1.96 7.67
CA SER A 78 -0.58 0.56 7.29
C SER A 78 -0.42 -0.36 8.49
N GLU A 79 -1.53 -0.89 9.00
CA GLU A 79 -1.49 -2.01 9.94
C GLU A 79 -0.85 -3.25 9.32
N TYR A 80 -0.97 -3.43 8.00
CA TYR A 80 -0.34 -4.53 7.26
C TYR A 80 1.19 -4.46 7.37
N VAL A 81 1.79 -3.30 7.08
CA VAL A 81 3.24 -3.10 7.19
C VAL A 81 3.70 -3.26 8.65
N LYS A 82 3.05 -2.54 9.58
CA LYS A 82 3.42 -2.56 11.00
C LYS A 82 3.33 -3.97 11.59
N ASN A 83 2.19 -4.65 11.46
CA ASN A 83 2.01 -5.98 12.04
C ASN A 83 2.89 -7.02 11.31
N GLY A 84 3.09 -6.87 10.00
CA GLY A 84 3.96 -7.77 9.25
C GLY A 84 5.38 -7.75 9.76
N ILE A 85 6.00 -6.57 9.87
CA ILE A 85 7.40 -6.45 10.29
C ILE A 85 7.59 -6.75 11.79
N THR A 86 6.64 -6.38 12.65
CA THR A 86 6.79 -6.56 14.11
C THR A 86 6.36 -7.94 14.62
N LYS A 87 5.38 -8.58 13.96
CA LYS A 87 4.76 -9.83 14.43
C LYS A 87 4.94 -10.98 13.43
N TRP A 88 4.45 -10.85 12.20
CA TRP A 88 4.28 -11.99 11.29
C TRP A 88 5.59 -12.51 10.71
N ILE A 89 6.56 -11.63 10.44
CA ILE A 89 7.82 -11.97 9.76
C ILE A 89 8.63 -13.06 10.48
N LYS A 90 8.56 -13.09 11.81
CA LYS A 90 9.19 -14.11 12.65
C LYS A 90 8.63 -15.50 12.34
N GLY A 91 7.32 -15.59 12.13
CA GLY A 91 6.64 -16.83 11.75
C GLY A 91 6.96 -17.26 10.33
N TRP A 92 6.93 -16.31 9.38
CA TRP A 92 7.24 -16.58 7.98
C TRP A 92 8.68 -17.07 7.80
N LYS A 93 9.67 -16.43 8.44
CA LYS A 93 11.07 -16.87 8.39
C LYS A 93 11.25 -18.29 8.92
N LYS A 94 10.60 -18.63 10.05
CA LYS A 94 10.63 -20.00 10.61
C LYS A 94 10.05 -21.05 9.66
N LYS A 95 9.09 -20.66 8.82
CA LYS A 95 8.45 -21.52 7.82
C LYS A 95 9.08 -21.42 6.42
N GLY A 96 10.25 -20.80 6.30
CA GLY A 96 10.94 -20.64 5.01
C GLY A 96 10.16 -19.77 4.02
N TRP A 97 9.53 -18.69 4.51
CA TRP A 97 8.71 -17.75 3.75
C TRP A 97 7.48 -18.38 3.08
N LYS A 98 6.84 -19.33 3.78
CA LYS A 98 5.60 -19.98 3.35
C LYS A 98 4.45 -19.70 4.32
N THR A 99 3.24 -19.61 3.78
CA THR A 99 1.99 -19.54 4.54
C THR A 99 1.65 -20.88 5.16
N GLN A 100 0.61 -20.94 6.00
CA GLN A 100 0.15 -22.21 6.58
C GLN A 100 -0.30 -23.22 5.51
N ALA A 101 -0.83 -22.73 4.39
CA ALA A 101 -1.20 -23.53 3.22
C ALA A 101 0.01 -23.95 2.35
N GLY A 102 1.25 -23.65 2.76
CA GLY A 102 2.46 -24.03 2.03
C GLY A 102 2.78 -23.19 0.78
N LYS A 103 1.92 -22.22 0.42
CA LYS A 103 2.17 -21.24 -0.63
C LYS A 103 3.23 -20.21 -0.19
N ALA A 104 3.87 -19.56 -1.14
CA ALA A 104 4.75 -18.42 -0.85
C ALA A 104 3.97 -17.28 -0.16
N VAL A 105 4.62 -16.53 0.72
CA VAL A 105 4.02 -15.35 1.36
C VAL A 105 3.80 -14.27 0.30
N LEU A 106 2.63 -13.63 0.31
CA LEU A 106 2.36 -12.52 -0.59
C LEU A 106 3.31 -11.34 -0.33
N ASN A 107 3.81 -10.70 -1.39
CA ASN A 107 4.82 -9.63 -1.33
C ASN A 107 6.13 -10.05 -0.64
N GLN A 108 6.47 -11.35 -0.69
CA GLN A 108 7.69 -11.88 -0.09
C GLN A 108 8.95 -11.14 -0.54
N ASP A 109 8.99 -10.69 -1.79
CA ASP A 109 10.09 -9.87 -2.35
C ASP A 109 10.35 -8.60 -1.53
N LEU A 110 9.29 -7.85 -1.20
CA LEU A 110 9.39 -6.64 -0.39
C LEU A 110 9.59 -6.95 1.09
N TRP A 111 8.98 -8.02 1.60
CA TRP A 111 9.15 -8.42 3.00
C TRP A 111 10.58 -8.82 3.32
N GLN A 112 11.27 -9.50 2.41
CA GLN A 112 12.68 -9.87 2.59
C GLN A 112 13.57 -8.63 2.65
N ILE A 113 13.27 -7.60 1.85
CA ILE A 113 13.99 -6.33 1.89
C ILE A 113 13.71 -5.58 3.20
N LEU A 114 12.45 -5.52 3.64
CA LEU A 114 12.09 -4.92 4.94
C LEU A 114 12.75 -5.64 6.12
N ASP A 115 12.74 -6.97 6.13
CA ASP A 115 13.40 -7.79 7.17
C ASP A 115 14.89 -7.50 7.25
N ASP A 116 15.55 -7.46 6.08
CA ASP A 116 16.98 -7.14 6.00
C ASP A 116 17.22 -5.74 6.56
N LEU A 117 16.46 -4.73 6.12
CA LEU A 117 16.65 -3.33 6.48
C LEU A 117 16.30 -2.99 7.94
N ASN A 118 15.34 -3.71 8.53
CA ASN A 118 14.81 -3.40 9.84
C ASN A 118 15.87 -3.51 10.95
N SER A 119 15.77 -2.64 11.95
CA SER A 119 16.70 -2.55 13.08
C SER A 119 15.93 -2.39 14.39
N GLN A 120 16.52 -2.83 15.50
CA GLN A 120 15.96 -2.60 16.84
C GLN A 120 15.93 -1.12 17.23
N GLN A 121 16.66 -0.27 16.51
CA GLN A 121 16.64 1.19 16.69
C GLN A 121 15.41 1.85 16.06
N VAL A 122 14.66 1.13 15.21
CA VAL A 122 13.44 1.68 14.60
C VAL A 122 12.23 1.22 15.41
N ASP A 123 11.56 2.18 16.04
CA ASP A 123 10.29 1.94 16.73
C ASP A 123 9.11 2.15 15.78
N TRP A 124 8.31 1.10 15.58
CA TRP A 124 7.20 1.10 14.61
C TRP A 124 5.90 1.51 15.28
N GLN A 125 5.34 2.62 14.85
CA GLN A 125 4.10 3.17 15.39
C GLN A 125 3.02 3.24 14.33
N PHE A 126 1.79 2.92 14.75
CA PHE A 126 0.62 3.09 13.90
C PHE A 126 0.07 4.49 14.11
N VAL A 127 -0.23 5.18 13.02
CA VAL A 127 -1.03 6.41 13.02
C VAL A 127 -2.29 6.17 12.22
N ARG A 128 -3.38 6.83 12.60
CA ARG A 128 -4.61 6.70 11.83
C ARG A 128 -4.50 7.58 10.58
N GLY A 129 -4.77 7.00 9.41
CA GLY A 129 -4.88 7.78 8.18
C GLY A 129 -5.93 8.89 8.30
N HIS A 130 -5.65 10.05 7.70
CA HIS A 130 -6.52 11.24 7.67
C HIS A 130 -6.98 11.75 9.04
N SER A 131 -6.13 11.65 10.08
CA SER A 131 -6.49 12.07 11.44
C SER A 131 -5.86 13.40 11.89
N GLY A 132 -5.39 14.27 10.98
CA GLY A 132 -4.75 15.54 11.35
C GLY A 132 -3.25 15.42 11.66
N ASN A 133 -2.61 14.28 11.38
CA ASN A 133 -1.16 14.15 11.54
C ASN A 133 -0.46 14.73 10.30
N GLU A 134 0.22 15.87 10.47
CA GLU A 134 0.84 16.61 9.37
C GLU A 134 1.83 15.77 8.55
N GLY A 135 2.62 14.91 9.19
CA GLY A 135 3.58 14.02 8.53
C GLY A 135 2.89 12.96 7.66
N ASN A 136 1.84 12.32 8.18
CA ASN A 136 1.06 11.34 7.42
C ASN A 136 0.30 11.99 6.26
N GLU A 137 -0.35 13.13 6.50
CA GLU A 137 -1.08 13.86 5.47
C GLU A 137 -0.16 14.38 4.37
N ARG A 138 1.10 14.68 4.69
CA ARG A 138 2.10 15.02 3.70
C ARG A 138 2.51 13.78 2.88
N CYS A 139 2.67 12.61 3.50
CA CYS A 139 2.94 11.36 2.79
C CYS A 139 1.78 10.98 1.84
N ASP A 140 0.52 11.05 2.29
CA ASP A 140 -0.67 10.79 1.45
C ASP A 140 -0.67 11.69 0.20
N ARG A 141 -0.41 13.00 0.38
CA ARG A 141 -0.34 13.95 -0.74
C ARG A 141 0.76 13.60 -1.74
N ILE A 142 1.93 13.18 -1.26
CA ILE A 142 3.04 12.75 -2.11
C ILE A 142 2.65 11.47 -2.87
N ALA A 143 2.15 10.47 -2.15
CA ALA A 143 1.75 9.18 -2.70
C ALA A 143 0.67 9.34 -3.78
N ARG A 144 -0.39 10.11 -3.53
CA ARG A 144 -1.46 10.38 -4.50
C ARG A 144 -0.99 11.17 -5.71
N ALA A 145 -0.06 12.11 -5.54
CA ALA A 145 0.51 12.83 -6.66
C ALA A 145 1.22 11.85 -7.61
N PHE A 146 2.07 10.97 -7.08
CA PHE A 146 2.73 9.95 -7.89
C PHE A 146 1.76 8.92 -8.49
N ALA A 147 0.75 8.46 -7.74
CA ALA A 147 -0.28 7.55 -8.24
C ALA A 147 -1.07 8.15 -9.41
N SER A 148 -1.23 9.48 -9.45
CA SER A 148 -1.88 10.21 -10.54
C SER A 148 -0.93 10.65 -11.65
N GLY A 149 0.32 10.16 -11.66
CA GLY A 149 1.33 10.49 -12.67
C GLY A 149 1.91 11.92 -12.56
N LYS A 150 1.72 12.59 -11.43
CA LYS A 150 2.27 13.93 -11.16
C LYS A 150 3.59 13.83 -10.39
N SER A 151 4.43 14.84 -10.54
CA SER A 151 5.65 15.01 -9.75
C SER A 151 5.43 16.15 -8.74
N PRO A 152 5.16 15.86 -7.46
CA PRO A 152 5.00 16.91 -6.46
C PRO A 152 6.34 17.58 -6.16
N ALA A 153 6.31 18.85 -5.72
CA ALA A 153 7.49 19.47 -5.14
C ALA A 153 7.80 18.77 -3.80
N LEU A 154 9.00 18.20 -3.70
CA LEU A 154 9.51 17.52 -2.52
C LEU A 154 10.46 18.44 -1.76
N GLU A 155 10.27 18.57 -0.46
CA GLU A 155 11.16 19.32 0.41
C GLU A 155 12.44 18.51 0.64
N GLN A 156 13.52 18.97 0.01
CA GLN A 156 14.85 18.41 0.18
C GLN A 156 15.72 19.51 0.79
N SER A 157 15.51 19.82 2.08
CA SER A 157 16.49 20.64 2.80
C SER A 157 17.86 19.99 2.59
N SER A 158 18.88 20.77 2.23
CA SER A 158 20.19 20.28 1.75
C SER A 158 20.85 19.32 2.74
N ALA A 159 20.48 18.05 2.69
CA ALA A 159 20.99 16.98 3.54
C ALA A 159 22.27 16.37 2.96
N LEU A 160 22.75 16.89 1.81
CA LEU A 160 23.86 16.35 1.04
C LEU A 160 25.15 17.17 1.12
N ASP A 161 25.18 18.31 1.82
CA ASP A 161 26.44 19.02 2.13
C ASP A 161 26.80 18.82 3.60
N MET A 162 27.83 18.00 3.85
CA MET A 162 28.52 17.65 5.11
C MET A 162 28.10 16.34 5.83
N PRO A 163 29.07 15.60 6.42
CA PRO A 163 29.07 14.15 6.39
C PRO A 163 28.14 13.57 7.46
N VAL A 164 27.03 13.01 6.99
CA VAL A 164 26.46 11.83 7.62
C VAL A 164 27.48 10.71 7.44
N ALA A 165 27.96 10.10 8.53
CA ALA A 165 29.15 9.24 8.51
C ALA A 165 29.09 8.18 7.39
N GLY A 166 29.83 8.41 6.30
CA GLY A 166 30.08 7.43 5.25
C GLY A 166 29.00 7.25 4.19
N VAL A 167 28.34 8.32 3.73
CA VAL A 167 27.58 8.31 2.47
C VAL A 167 28.45 8.92 1.36
N SER A 168 29.08 8.08 0.55
CA SER A 168 29.73 8.47 -0.70
C SER A 168 28.78 8.18 -1.86
N ASP A 169 28.40 9.24 -2.57
CA ASP A 169 27.89 9.30 -3.94
C ASP A 169 26.79 8.32 -4.37
N LEU A 170 25.54 8.77 -4.29
CA LEU A 170 24.45 8.27 -5.14
C LEU A 170 23.93 9.40 -6.03
N ASN A 171 24.84 9.93 -6.86
CA ASN A 171 24.49 10.50 -8.16
C ASN A 171 25.11 9.60 -9.23
N ALA A 172 24.44 8.50 -9.54
CA ALA A 172 24.68 7.73 -10.75
C ALA A 172 23.33 7.46 -11.40
N ALA A 173 23.01 8.31 -12.36
CA ALA A 173 22.02 8.03 -13.37
C ALA A 173 22.33 6.64 -13.98
N SER A 174 21.29 5.81 -14.04
CA SER A 174 20.98 4.91 -15.16
C SER A 174 22.16 4.23 -15.88
N GLU A 175 22.38 2.95 -15.60
CA GLU A 175 22.61 1.92 -16.63
C GLU A 175 22.64 0.53 -15.99
N LEU A 176 21.60 -0.28 -16.25
CA LEU A 176 21.73 -1.73 -16.30
C LEU A 176 20.82 -2.21 -17.43
N ALA A 177 21.48 -2.57 -18.52
CA ALA A 177 20.94 -2.88 -19.82
C ALA A 177 19.99 -4.08 -19.80
N TYR A 178 18.75 -3.87 -20.24
CA TYR A 178 17.95 -4.91 -20.86
C TYR A 178 18.18 -4.86 -22.37
N LYS A 179 18.67 -5.98 -22.91
CA LYS A 179 19.07 -6.17 -24.31
C LYS A 179 17.99 -5.73 -25.31
N THR A 180 18.39 -4.87 -26.23
CA THR A 180 17.65 -4.39 -27.40
C THR A 180 17.40 -5.50 -28.43
N VAL A 181 16.16 -5.57 -28.94
CA VAL A 181 15.81 -6.15 -30.23
C VAL A 181 15.34 -4.98 -31.12
N PRO A 182 15.75 -4.85 -32.40
CA PRO A 182 15.60 -3.60 -33.14
C PRO A 182 14.18 -3.43 -33.72
N LEU A 183 13.61 -2.22 -33.55
CA LEU A 183 12.47 -1.74 -34.30
C LEU A 183 12.94 -1.11 -35.63
N SER A 184 12.25 -1.43 -36.73
CA SER A 184 12.31 -0.71 -38.00
C SER A 184 11.13 0.27 -38.13
N PRO A 185 11.19 1.26 -39.04
CA PRO A 185 10.67 2.60 -38.76
C PRO A 185 9.29 2.91 -39.35
N ALA A 186 8.64 3.85 -38.65
CA ALA A 186 7.71 4.91 -39.07
C ALA A 186 6.99 4.81 -40.43
N THR A 187 5.67 5.02 -40.37
CA THR A 187 5.00 5.96 -41.27
C THR A 187 4.07 6.88 -40.50
N SER A 188 4.33 8.17 -40.64
CA SER A 188 3.52 9.30 -40.24
C SER A 188 2.13 9.28 -40.87
N ASN A 189 1.13 9.81 -40.16
CA ASN A 189 0.27 10.83 -40.76
C ASN A 189 -0.40 11.74 -39.73
N THR A 190 -0.57 12.97 -40.21
CA THR A 190 -0.85 14.25 -39.59
C THR A 190 -2.32 14.48 -39.23
N ALA A 191 -2.51 15.13 -38.07
CA ALA A 191 -3.58 16.05 -37.62
C ALA A 191 -5.07 15.67 -37.76
N MET A 192 -5.84 15.84 -36.67
CA MET A 192 -6.64 17.05 -36.43
C MET A 192 -7.17 17.07 -34.98
N MET A 193 -7.39 18.30 -34.54
CA MET A 193 -7.84 18.82 -33.25
C MET A 193 -9.23 18.33 -32.83
N GLU A 194 -9.41 17.98 -31.55
CA GLU A 194 -10.49 18.46 -30.65
C GLU A 194 -10.41 17.79 -29.26
N THR A 195 -10.62 18.60 -28.22
CA THR A 195 -10.93 18.24 -26.83
C THR A 195 -12.31 18.86 -26.52
N PRO A 196 -12.96 18.56 -25.37
CA PRO A 196 -12.96 17.37 -24.51
C PRO A 196 -14.40 16.90 -24.18
N ASP A 197 -14.64 15.63 -23.81
CA ASP A 197 -15.42 15.25 -22.60
C ASP A 197 -15.63 13.73 -22.46
N SER A 198 -15.76 13.32 -21.20
CA SER A 198 -16.49 12.16 -20.68
C SER A 198 -15.99 10.72 -20.92
N SER A 199 -15.72 10.06 -19.78
CA SER A 199 -16.03 8.66 -19.49
C SER A 199 -15.69 7.61 -20.56
N ALA A 200 -14.49 7.04 -20.45
CA ALA A 200 -14.27 5.67 -20.91
C ALA A 200 -13.86 4.82 -19.70
N ALA A 201 -14.82 4.07 -19.17
CA ALA A 201 -14.51 2.93 -18.31
C ALA A 201 -13.64 1.97 -19.13
N SER A 202 -12.37 1.82 -18.77
CA SER A 202 -11.52 0.82 -19.39
C SER A 202 -12.08 -0.55 -19.03
N THR A 203 -12.70 -1.20 -20.02
CA THR A 203 -13.17 -2.56 -19.89
C THR A 203 -11.99 -3.46 -19.56
N THR A 204 -12.15 -4.33 -18.56
CA THR A 204 -11.15 -5.30 -18.08
C THR A 204 -10.56 -6.20 -19.18
N ASP A 205 -11.12 -6.18 -20.39
CA ASP A 205 -10.66 -6.93 -21.56
C ASP A 205 -9.37 -6.40 -22.20
N ASP A 206 -8.99 -5.13 -21.98
CA ASP A 206 -7.75 -4.57 -22.55
C ASP A 206 -6.49 -4.87 -21.71
N LEU A 207 -6.65 -5.62 -20.61
CA LEU A 207 -5.52 -5.99 -19.75
C LEU A 207 -4.76 -7.21 -20.29
N PRO A 208 -3.41 -7.24 -20.17
CA PRO A 208 -2.62 -8.41 -20.51
C PRO A 208 -3.16 -9.67 -19.82
N ARG A 209 -3.18 -10.80 -20.55
CA ARG A 209 -3.77 -12.06 -20.07
C ARG A 209 -3.28 -12.43 -18.67
N GLU A 210 -2.00 -12.25 -18.38
CA GLU A 210 -1.39 -12.58 -17.09
C GLU A 210 -2.01 -11.77 -15.94
N VAL A 211 -2.27 -10.48 -16.18
CA VAL A 211 -2.92 -9.58 -15.21
C VAL A 211 -4.37 -9.97 -14.99
N ARG A 212 -5.11 -10.29 -16.06
CA ARG A 212 -6.50 -10.77 -15.95
C ARG A 212 -6.60 -12.07 -15.15
N VAL A 213 -5.66 -13.01 -15.36
CA VAL A 213 -5.60 -14.27 -14.59
C VAL A 213 -5.29 -13.99 -13.11
N ALA A 214 -4.36 -13.08 -12.81
CA ALA A 214 -4.07 -12.71 -11.43
C ALA A 214 -5.26 -12.04 -10.72
N GLN A 215 -5.98 -11.14 -11.42
CA GLN A 215 -7.21 -10.53 -10.90
C GLN A 215 -8.29 -11.57 -10.62
N LEU A 216 -8.45 -12.56 -11.49
CA LEU A 216 -9.39 -13.67 -11.27
C LEU A 216 -9.01 -14.51 -10.05
N HIS A 217 -7.72 -14.81 -9.86
CA HIS A 217 -7.28 -15.55 -8.68
C HIS A 217 -7.53 -14.77 -7.39
N ASN A 218 -7.18 -13.48 -7.35
CA ASN A 218 -7.44 -12.64 -6.18
C ASN A 218 -8.94 -12.56 -5.89
N LEU A 219 -9.76 -12.39 -6.94
CA LEU A 219 -11.21 -12.39 -6.79
C LEU A 219 -11.71 -13.71 -6.21
N ILE A 220 -11.26 -14.86 -6.73
CA ILE A 220 -11.66 -16.17 -6.21
C ILE A 220 -11.25 -16.32 -4.74
N GLU A 221 -10.05 -15.88 -4.34
CA GLU A 221 -9.62 -15.93 -2.94
C GLU A 221 -10.50 -15.04 -2.05
N THR A 222 -10.82 -13.82 -2.49
CA THR A 222 -11.78 -12.94 -1.80
C THR A 222 -13.14 -13.61 -1.62
N LEU A 223 -13.66 -14.29 -2.66
CA LEU A 223 -14.95 -14.97 -2.59
C LEU A 223 -14.91 -16.16 -1.62
N HIS A 224 -13.81 -16.92 -1.55
CA HIS A 224 -13.66 -18.00 -0.57
C HIS A 224 -13.60 -17.47 0.86
N ILE A 225 -12.91 -16.35 1.11
CA ILE A 225 -12.88 -15.72 2.43
C ILE A 225 -14.29 -15.27 2.83
N ALA A 226 -15.04 -14.68 1.89
CA ALA A 226 -16.44 -14.29 2.12
C ALA A 226 -17.34 -15.50 2.43
N ASP A 227 -17.12 -16.64 1.77
CA ASP A 227 -17.81 -17.89 2.08
C ASP A 227 -17.50 -18.39 3.49
N GLU A 228 -16.23 -18.45 3.87
CA GLU A 228 -15.81 -18.90 5.20
C GLU A 228 -16.35 -17.99 6.32
N ILE A 229 -16.33 -16.68 6.11
CA ILE A 229 -16.93 -15.70 7.04
C ILE A 229 -18.43 -15.94 7.20
N ALA A 230 -19.14 -16.20 6.10
CA ALA A 230 -20.58 -16.42 6.12
C ALA A 230 -20.95 -17.76 6.75
N GLU A 231 -20.25 -18.85 6.41
CA GLU A 231 -20.51 -20.20 6.91
C GLU A 231 -20.28 -20.32 8.42
N GLU A 232 -19.21 -19.71 8.93
CA GLU A 232 -18.89 -19.71 10.35
C GLU A 232 -19.64 -18.62 11.13
N GLY A 233 -20.39 -17.74 10.44
CA GLY A 233 -21.15 -16.65 11.06
C GLY A 233 -20.27 -15.59 11.73
N TYR A 234 -19.06 -15.36 11.22
CA TYR A 234 -18.15 -14.36 11.78
C TYR A 234 -18.67 -12.94 11.57
N LEU A 235 -18.55 -12.13 12.62
CA LEU A 235 -18.79 -10.70 12.53
C LEU A 235 -17.50 -9.97 12.19
N ILE A 236 -17.53 -9.14 11.16
CA ILE A 236 -16.38 -8.36 10.70
C ILE A 236 -16.64 -6.86 10.82
N SER A 237 -15.60 -6.09 11.08
CA SER A 237 -15.68 -4.63 11.17
C SER A 237 -15.88 -3.97 9.81
N SER A 238 -16.32 -2.70 9.80
CA SER A 238 -16.43 -1.91 8.56
C SER A 238 -15.12 -1.84 7.77
N SER A 239 -13.96 -1.87 8.43
CA SER A 239 -12.66 -1.83 7.75
C SER A 239 -12.34 -3.18 7.09
N GLU A 240 -12.53 -4.27 7.81
CA GLU A 240 -12.30 -5.62 7.27
C GLU A 240 -13.25 -5.94 6.11
N LEU A 241 -14.52 -5.52 6.21
CA LEU A 241 -15.47 -5.63 5.12
C LEU A 241 -15.08 -4.77 3.92
N ALA A 242 -14.52 -3.58 4.15
CA ALA A 242 -14.05 -2.71 3.08
C ALA A 242 -12.83 -3.30 2.35
N ASP A 243 -11.89 -3.89 3.10
CA ASP A 243 -10.74 -4.60 2.56
C ASP A 243 -11.18 -5.81 1.73
N LEU A 244 -12.18 -6.57 2.22
CA LEU A 244 -12.76 -7.71 1.50
C LEU A 244 -13.40 -7.29 0.18
N MET A 245 -14.02 -6.12 0.14
CA MET A 245 -14.71 -5.59 -1.05
C MET A 245 -13.82 -4.79 -1.99
N ASP A 246 -12.58 -4.50 -1.59
CA ASP A 246 -11.68 -3.54 -2.24
C ASP A 246 -12.33 -2.15 -2.40
N VAL A 247 -12.92 -1.63 -1.32
CA VAL A 247 -13.52 -0.29 -1.27
C VAL A 247 -13.06 0.48 -0.03
N ASN A 248 -13.38 1.77 0.07
CA ASN A 248 -13.13 2.52 1.30
C ASN A 248 -14.17 2.19 2.40
N ALA A 249 -13.76 2.16 3.66
CA ALA A 249 -14.64 1.92 4.81
C ALA A 249 -15.84 2.88 4.88
N SER A 250 -15.70 4.12 4.42
CA SER A 250 -16.82 5.07 4.37
C SER A 250 -17.93 4.58 3.43
N ALA A 251 -17.56 3.93 2.31
CA ALA A 251 -18.49 3.41 1.31
C ALA A 251 -19.31 2.22 1.83
N VAL A 252 -18.78 1.46 2.78
CA VAL A 252 -19.51 0.39 3.47
C VAL A 252 -20.58 1.00 4.38
N THR A 253 -20.18 1.96 5.21
CA THR A 253 -21.09 2.55 6.22
C THR A 253 -22.21 3.41 5.62
N SER A 254 -22.00 3.97 4.43
CA SER A 254 -22.99 4.79 3.72
C SER A 254 -24.06 3.98 2.98
N ARG A 255 -23.90 2.66 2.81
CA ARG A 255 -24.82 1.80 2.06
C ARG A 255 -26.08 1.37 2.82
N GLY A 256 -26.23 1.84 4.05
CA GLY A 256 -27.37 1.48 4.92
C GLY A 256 -27.09 0.24 5.77
N ASP A 257 -28.15 -0.32 6.34
CA ASP A 257 -28.05 -1.42 7.32
C ASP A 257 -28.10 -2.81 6.67
N HIS A 258 -28.60 -2.93 5.44
CA HIS A 258 -28.78 -4.21 4.75
C HIS A 258 -28.70 -4.01 3.24
N TRP A 259 -27.82 -4.74 2.55
CA TRP A 259 -27.62 -4.61 1.11
C TRP A 259 -26.92 -5.85 0.54
N SER A 260 -27.04 -6.07 -0.78
CA SER A 260 -26.42 -7.20 -1.46
C SER A 260 -25.03 -6.87 -2.01
N TRP A 261 -24.12 -7.83 -1.86
CA TRP A 261 -22.79 -7.81 -2.43
C TRP A 261 -22.53 -9.13 -3.15
N ARG A 262 -22.50 -9.12 -4.48
CA ARG A 262 -22.32 -10.34 -5.29
C ARG A 262 -23.34 -11.41 -4.87
N ASN A 263 -22.89 -12.49 -4.24
CA ASN A 263 -23.70 -13.63 -3.81
C ASN A 263 -24.01 -13.61 -2.30
N TRP A 264 -23.70 -12.52 -1.59
CA TRP A 264 -23.96 -12.37 -0.16
C TRP A 264 -24.89 -11.21 0.13
N ILE A 265 -25.64 -11.37 1.20
CA ILE A 265 -26.33 -10.32 1.92
C ILE A 265 -25.40 -9.82 3.00
N VAL A 266 -25.23 -8.50 3.07
CA VAL A 266 -24.42 -7.85 4.09
C VAL A 266 -25.35 -7.09 5.03
N SER A 267 -25.33 -7.48 6.30
CA SER A 267 -26.22 -6.95 7.33
C SER A 267 -25.43 -6.32 8.46
N ARG A 268 -25.82 -5.11 8.89
CA ARG A 268 -25.33 -4.47 10.10
C ARG A 268 -25.94 -5.17 11.31
N VAL A 269 -25.11 -5.75 12.17
CA VAL A 269 -25.60 -6.49 13.35
C VAL A 269 -25.64 -5.60 14.58
N ARG A 270 -24.49 -5.07 14.98
CA ARG A 270 -24.37 -4.24 16.19
C ARG A 270 -23.17 -3.31 16.11
N ARG A 271 -23.12 -2.37 17.06
CA ARG A 271 -21.99 -1.48 17.26
C ARG A 271 -21.26 -1.86 18.52
N GLU A 272 -19.94 -2.04 18.44
CA GLU A 272 -19.05 -2.24 19.57
C GLU A 272 -18.11 -1.04 19.68
N GLY A 273 -18.36 -0.16 20.65
CA GLY A 273 -17.66 1.10 20.78
C GLY A 273 -17.80 1.97 19.51
N ASN A 274 -16.69 2.24 18.84
CA ASN A 274 -16.69 3.01 17.60
C ASN A 274 -16.72 2.16 16.32
N GLN A 275 -16.80 0.85 16.43
CA GLN A 275 -16.81 -0.07 15.29
C GLN A 275 -18.22 -0.60 15.05
N ILE A 276 -18.59 -0.68 13.77
CA ILE A 276 -19.81 -1.35 13.33
C ILE A 276 -19.43 -2.75 12.88
N LEU A 277 -20.14 -3.74 13.40
CA LEU A 277 -19.98 -5.14 13.05
C LEU A 277 -21.03 -5.55 12.01
N TRP A 278 -20.55 -6.24 10.99
CA TRP A 278 -21.31 -6.71 9.84
C TRP A 278 -21.25 -8.22 9.77
N GLN A 279 -22.34 -8.80 9.27
CA GLN A 279 -22.47 -10.22 9.00
C GLN A 279 -22.70 -10.42 7.50
N LEU A 280 -22.14 -11.50 6.96
CA LEU A 280 -22.37 -11.95 5.59
C LEU A 280 -23.22 -13.21 5.60
N GLU A 281 -24.22 -13.28 4.71
CA GLU A 281 -25.06 -14.46 4.53
C GLU A 281 -25.18 -14.79 3.04
N ARG A 282 -25.02 -16.06 2.67
CA ARG A 282 -25.09 -16.53 1.29
C ARG A 282 -26.54 -16.45 0.76
N ILE A 283 -26.78 -15.71 -0.34
CA ILE A 283 -28.12 -15.45 -0.89
C ILE A 283 -28.86 -16.76 -1.25
N ASP A 284 -28.13 -17.76 -1.73
CA ASP A 284 -28.61 -19.11 -2.08
C ASP A 284 -28.97 -19.97 -0.87
N GLN A 285 -28.51 -19.66 0.33
CA GLN A 285 -28.86 -20.36 1.57
C GLN A 285 -30.03 -19.70 2.32
N VAL A 286 -30.22 -18.39 2.16
CA VAL A 286 -31.30 -17.63 2.81
C VAL A 286 -32.68 -17.99 2.26
N GLY A 287 -32.78 -18.54 1.04
CA GLY A 287 -34.04 -18.98 0.43
C GLY A 287 -34.54 -20.38 0.83
N ALA A 288 -33.78 -21.14 1.64
CA ALA A 288 -34.15 -22.50 2.02
C ALA A 288 -34.88 -22.59 3.38
N ALA A 289 -35.01 -21.49 4.12
CA ALA A 289 -35.57 -21.46 5.46
C ALA A 289 -37.04 -20.98 5.54
N ASP A 290 -37.62 -20.50 4.44
CA ASP A 290 -38.99 -19.97 4.39
C ASP A 290 -40.02 -20.93 3.76
N ASP A 291 -39.64 -22.17 3.44
CA ASP A 291 -40.49 -23.20 2.80
C ASP A 291 -40.63 -24.49 3.65
N GLU A 292 -40.68 -24.40 4.99
CA GLU A 292 -41.15 -25.47 5.89
C GLU A 292 -42.33 -25.06 6.78
#